data_AF-A0A0N5D146-F1
#
_entry.id   AF-A0A0N5D146-F1
#
_cell.length_a   1.000
_cell.length_b   1.000
_cell.length_c   1.000
_cell.angle_alpha   90.00
_cell.angle_beta   90.00
_cell.angle_gamma   90.00
#
_symmetry.space_group_name_H-M   'P 1'
#
loop_
_entity.id
_entity.type
_entity.pdbx_description
1 polymer ?
#
loop_
_entity_poly.entity_id
_entity_poly.type
_entity_poly.pdbx_seq_one_letter_code
_entity_poly.pdbx_strand_id
1 'polypeptide(L)'
;MPCADIAIWFCVVFYAFYDKHLTAVDGTRRQLEKVVEEQRLLIARLEDDLLNLQAIIPQSVGDGANTERDSGEYEFSAAKMLAKELSLSDGQRKNIENCDSNILSILSSQRERLRHRVDELERDLVVQKQTNKYLESEREKIREDNVKLFEKIKFLQIYGSKVGQAVVKIESDETEARYENDYEKHLDPFKKFNMQEKRRKYGQLRVYDKAAFTLGQWLMNSGHSRIFFFIYLMFLHIMVIVVLYRFALAGSCLRDFQTDCIGKSVIVIYSYI
;
A
#
# COMPACT_ATOMS: atom_id res chain seq x y z
N MET A 1 29.97 -7.50 41.87
CA MET A 1 30.02 -6.69 40.63
C MET A 1 29.14 -7.30 39.50
N PRO A 2 27.83 -7.56 39.70
CA PRO A 2 26.99 -8.16 38.64
C PRO A 2 26.34 -7.14 37.68
N CYS A 3 26.34 -5.84 38.01
CA CYS A 3 25.71 -4.83 37.16
C CYS A 3 26.50 -4.53 35.87
N ALA A 4 27.82 -4.72 35.87
CA ALA A 4 28.65 -4.50 34.69
C ALA A 4 28.42 -5.58 33.62
N ASP A 5 28.31 -6.84 34.03
CA ASP A 5 28.08 -7.97 33.10
C ASP A 5 26.71 -7.90 32.42
N ILE A 6 25.67 -7.47 33.16
CA ILE A 6 24.33 -7.27 32.59
C ILE A 6 24.35 -6.13 31.56
N ALA A 7 25.01 -5.01 31.86
CA ALA A 7 25.13 -3.89 30.93
C ALA A 7 25.90 -4.25 29.65
N ILE A 8 26.96 -5.06 29.77
CA ILE A 8 27.74 -5.57 28.62
C ILE A 8 26.87 -6.52 27.79
N TRP A 9 26.12 -7.42 28.43
CA TRP A 9 25.22 -8.33 27.73
C TRP A 9 24.13 -7.59 26.95
N PHE A 10 23.51 -6.56 27.56
CA PHE A 10 22.56 -5.70 26.86
C PHE A 10 23.22 -4.91 25.71
N CYS A 11 24.44 -4.42 25.89
CA CYS A 11 25.16 -3.69 24.85
C CYS A 11 25.46 -4.59 23.64
N VAL A 12 25.91 -5.83 23.88
CA VAL A 12 26.21 -6.81 22.81
C VAL A 12 24.94 -7.24 22.08
N VAL A 13 23.86 -7.54 22.82
CA VAL A 13 22.56 -7.92 22.22
C VAL A 13 21.95 -6.75 21.45
N PHE A 14 22.08 -5.52 21.96
CA PHE A 14 21.61 -4.31 21.29
C PHE A 14 22.42 -4.01 20.02
N TYR A 15 23.75 -4.17 20.07
CA TYR A 15 24.60 -3.98 18.90
C TYR A 15 24.31 -5.03 17.82
N ALA A 16 24.10 -6.30 18.20
CA ALA A 16 23.71 -7.36 17.29
C ALA A 16 22.31 -7.14 16.68
N PHE A 17 21.36 -6.61 17.47
CA PHE A 17 20.03 -6.25 16.98
C PHE A 17 20.06 -5.04 16.04
N TYR A 18 20.86 -4.03 16.38
CA TYR A 18 21.05 -2.83 15.55
C TYR A 18 21.72 -3.17 14.21
N ASP A 19 22.74 -4.01 14.22
CA ASP A 19 23.46 -4.47 13.01
C ASP A 19 22.55 -5.30 12.07
N LYS A 20 21.74 -6.20 12.63
CA LYS A 20 20.74 -6.94 11.86
C LYS A 20 19.68 -6.04 11.24
N HIS A 21 19.30 -4.97 11.93
CA HIS A 21 18.33 -4.01 11.41
C HIS A 21 18.94 -3.08 10.36
N LEU A 22 20.21 -2.68 10.53
CA LEU A 22 20.94 -1.87 9.57
C LEU A 22 21.12 -2.62 8.24
N THR A 23 21.52 -3.89 8.30
CA THR A 23 21.65 -4.76 7.12
C THR A 23 20.31 -5.02 6.43
N ALA A 24 19.20 -5.14 7.18
CA ALA A 24 17.85 -5.25 6.62
C ALA A 24 17.41 -3.96 5.90
N VAL A 25 17.64 -2.80 6.52
CA VAL A 25 17.35 -1.49 5.93
C VAL A 25 18.18 -1.27 4.66
N ASP A 26 19.47 -1.59 4.68
CA ASP A 26 20.34 -1.53 3.50
C ASP A 26 19.88 -2.46 2.38
N GLY A 27 19.38 -3.66 2.75
CA GLY A 27 18.74 -4.57 1.80
C GLY A 27 17.54 -3.94 1.09
N THR A 28 16.63 -3.31 1.86
CA THR A 28 15.46 -2.63 1.29
C THR A 28 15.84 -1.42 0.43
N ARG A 29 16.87 -0.66 0.83
CA ARG A 29 17.40 0.46 0.02
C ARG A 29 17.91 -0.02 -1.33
N ARG A 30 18.72 -1.10 -1.36
CA ARG A 30 19.23 -1.66 -2.61
C ARG A 30 18.12 -2.17 -3.52
N GLN A 31 17.08 -2.77 -2.96
CA GLN A 31 15.90 -3.18 -3.74
C GLN A 31 15.18 -1.97 -4.34
N LEU A 32 14.99 -0.91 -3.56
CA LEU A 32 14.36 0.31 -4.03
C LEU A 32 15.19 1.01 -5.12
N GLU A 33 16.52 1.08 -4.96
CA GLU A 33 17.45 1.63 -5.95
C GLU A 33 17.39 0.86 -7.28
N LYS A 34 17.31 -0.48 -7.23
CA LYS A 34 17.10 -1.31 -8.44
C LYS A 34 15.80 -0.99 -9.15
N VAL A 35 14.70 -0.88 -8.41
CA VAL A 35 13.38 -0.56 -9.00
C VAL A 35 13.39 0.84 -9.63
N VAL A 36 14.07 1.81 -9.01
CA VAL A 36 14.21 3.16 -9.56
C VAL A 36 15.02 3.14 -10.87
N GLU A 37 16.11 2.39 -10.93
CA GLU A 37 16.91 2.27 -12.16
C GLU A 37 16.15 1.53 -13.27
N GLU A 38 15.40 0.47 -12.95
CA GLU A 38 14.51 -0.20 -13.91
C GLU A 38 13.44 0.75 -14.47
N GLN A 39 12.82 1.57 -13.61
CA GLN A 39 11.85 2.58 -14.03
C GLN A 39 12.50 3.65 -14.92
N ARG A 40 13.70 4.13 -14.58
CA ARG A 40 14.43 5.10 -15.39
C ARG A 40 14.76 4.57 -16.77
N LEU A 41 15.21 3.32 -16.87
CA LEU A 41 15.50 2.68 -18.15
C LEU A 41 14.22 2.54 -18.99
N LEU A 42 13.11 2.14 -18.36
CA LEU A 42 11.83 2.04 -19.06
C LEU A 42 11.34 3.40 -19.55
N ILE A 43 11.47 4.46 -18.75
CA ILE A 43 11.12 5.83 -19.16
C ILE A 43 12.00 6.28 -20.33
N ALA A 44 13.32 6.09 -20.25
CA ALA A 44 14.23 6.46 -21.33
C ALA A 44 13.88 5.74 -22.65
N ARG A 45 13.46 4.46 -22.56
CA ARG A 45 13.01 3.70 -23.73
C ARG A 45 11.69 4.24 -24.30
N LEU A 46 10.73 4.57 -23.44
CA LEU A 46 9.46 5.16 -23.87
C LEU A 46 9.68 6.55 -24.50
N GLU A 47 10.61 7.34 -23.96
CA GLU A 47 11.01 8.63 -24.54
C GLU A 47 11.62 8.45 -25.93
N ASP A 48 12.51 7.47 -26.13
CA ASP A 48 13.08 7.14 -27.44
C ASP A 48 12.00 6.66 -28.44
N ASP A 49 11.10 5.77 -28.01
CA ASP A 49 9.97 5.29 -28.82
C ASP A 49 9.03 6.45 -29.20
N LEU A 50 8.77 7.40 -28.30
CA LEU A 50 7.98 8.60 -28.57
C LEU A 50 8.69 9.56 -29.53
N LEU A 51 10.00 9.76 -29.40
CA LEU A 51 10.78 10.58 -30.34
C LEU A 51 10.76 9.96 -31.74
N ASN A 52 10.85 8.64 -31.84
CA ASN A 52 10.75 7.93 -33.11
C ASN A 52 9.35 8.08 -33.73
N LEU A 53 8.28 7.96 -32.92
CA LEU A 53 6.91 8.22 -33.38
C LEU A 53 6.69 9.69 -33.79
N GLN A 54 7.30 10.64 -33.08
CA GLN A 54 7.23 12.05 -33.42
C GLN A 54 8.06 12.40 -34.67
N ALA A 55 9.14 11.68 -34.96
CA ALA A 55 9.85 11.81 -36.24
C ALA A 55 9.01 11.30 -37.42
N ILE A 56 8.13 10.32 -37.19
CA ILE A 56 7.20 9.77 -38.19
C ILE A 56 5.96 10.69 -38.36
N ILE A 57 5.64 11.52 -37.34
CA ILE A 57 4.51 12.47 -37.36
C ILE A 57 5.05 13.90 -37.42
N PRO A 58 5.14 14.55 -38.61
CA PRO A 58 5.46 15.98 -38.64
C PRO A 58 4.38 16.74 -37.84
N GLN A 59 4.84 17.46 -36.82
CA GLN A 59 4.03 18.27 -35.91
C GLN A 59 3.04 19.14 -36.70
N SER A 60 1.75 18.84 -36.62
CA SER A 60 0.73 19.87 -36.66
C SER A 60 0.24 20.07 -35.23
N VAL A 61 0.52 21.28 -34.76
CA VAL A 61 0.19 21.87 -33.47
C VAL A 61 -1.21 21.43 -33.02
N GLY A 62 -1.25 20.79 -31.85
CA GLY A 62 -2.48 20.70 -31.09
C GLY A 62 -2.80 22.07 -30.50
N ASP A 63 -4.02 22.53 -30.74
CA ASP A 63 -4.68 23.41 -29.78
C ASP A 63 -6.12 22.94 -29.63
N GLY A 64 -6.39 22.34 -28.47
CA GLY A 64 -7.71 21.90 -28.08
C GLY A 64 -8.41 23.02 -27.32
N ALA A 65 -9.27 23.76 -27.99
CA ALA A 65 -10.29 24.58 -27.35
C ALA A 65 -11.65 24.24 -27.94
N ASN A 66 -12.58 23.92 -27.04
CA ASN A 66 -13.94 23.51 -27.30
C ASN A 66 -14.64 24.42 -28.30
N THR A 67 -15.13 23.86 -29.41
CA THR A 67 -16.31 24.41 -30.09
C THR A 67 -17.18 23.27 -30.58
N GLU A 68 -18.46 23.46 -30.33
CA GLU A 68 -19.54 22.53 -30.49
C GLU A 68 -19.69 22.04 -31.93
N ARG A 69 -20.31 20.87 -32.04
CA ARG A 69 -20.85 20.31 -33.27
C ARG A 69 -21.75 21.34 -33.95
N ASP A 70 -21.35 21.81 -35.13
CA ASP A 70 -22.30 22.17 -36.17
C ASP A 70 -21.83 21.63 -37.52
N SER A 71 -22.76 20.92 -38.15
CA SER A 71 -22.69 20.32 -39.47
C SER A 71 -22.69 21.42 -40.53
N GLY A 72 -21.56 21.62 -41.20
CA GLY A 72 -21.51 22.44 -42.40
C GLY A 72 -20.28 22.09 -43.22
N GLU A 73 -20.50 21.60 -44.43
CA GLU A 73 -19.51 21.63 -45.51
C GLU A 73 -19.09 23.09 -45.73
N TYR A 74 -17.97 23.49 -45.15
CA TYR A 74 -17.21 24.64 -45.62
C TYR A 74 -15.73 24.30 -45.49
N GLU A 75 -15.25 23.58 -46.50
CA GLU A 75 -13.82 23.52 -46.81
C GLU A 75 -13.36 24.91 -47.30
N PHE A 76 -13.33 25.88 -46.41
CA PHE A 76 -12.62 27.15 -46.65
C PHE A 76 -11.17 26.92 -46.25
N SER A 77 -10.48 26.18 -47.12
CA SER A 77 -9.10 25.77 -46.92
C SER A 77 -8.19 26.98 -46.75
N ALA A 78 -7.50 27.06 -45.61
CA ALA A 78 -6.43 28.01 -45.33
C ALA A 78 -5.36 28.03 -46.45
N ALA A 79 -5.26 26.95 -47.24
CA ALA A 79 -4.43 26.88 -48.44
C ALA A 79 -4.82 27.93 -49.50
N LYS A 80 -6.09 28.31 -49.61
CA LYS A 80 -6.57 29.29 -50.60
C LYS A 80 -6.16 30.73 -50.24
N MET A 81 -6.00 31.02 -48.95
CA MET A 81 -5.46 32.30 -48.47
C MET A 81 -3.93 32.35 -48.63
N LEU A 82 -3.24 31.24 -48.33
CA LEU A 82 -1.78 31.15 -48.40
C LEU A 82 -1.26 31.13 -49.85
N ALA A 83 -1.98 30.50 -50.78
CA ALA A 83 -1.69 30.54 -52.21
C ALA A 83 -1.86 31.94 -52.84
N LYS A 84 -2.67 32.82 -52.21
CA LYS A 84 -2.88 34.19 -52.66
C LYS A 84 -1.76 35.13 -52.20
N GLU A 85 -1.13 34.84 -51.07
CA GLU A 85 0.01 35.60 -50.54
C GLU A 85 1.33 35.31 -51.29
N LEU A 86 1.53 34.09 -51.80
CA LEU A 86 2.82 33.66 -52.37
C LEU A 86 2.98 33.83 -53.90
N SER A 87 1.96 34.29 -54.63
CA SER A 87 2.02 34.57 -56.08
C SER A 87 2.74 33.48 -56.92
N LEU A 88 2.38 32.21 -56.74
CA LEU A 88 2.93 31.08 -57.49
C LEU A 88 2.13 30.81 -58.78
N SER A 89 2.80 30.32 -59.83
CA SER A 89 2.14 30.05 -61.12
C SER A 89 1.09 28.93 -61.03
N ASP A 90 0.04 28.98 -61.86
CA ASP A 90 -1.07 28.02 -61.89
C ASP A 90 -0.61 26.55 -62.01
N GLY A 91 0.57 26.29 -62.59
CA GLY A 91 1.17 24.96 -62.67
C GLY A 91 1.71 24.43 -61.34
N GLN A 92 2.26 25.30 -60.48
CA GLN A 92 2.71 24.92 -59.13
C GLN A 92 1.51 24.81 -58.17
N ARG A 93 0.49 25.64 -58.36
CA ARG A 93 -0.73 25.64 -57.55
C ARG A 93 -1.52 24.33 -57.67
N LYS A 94 -1.67 23.80 -58.89
CA LYS A 94 -2.28 22.47 -59.11
C LYS A 94 -1.47 21.33 -58.52
N ASN A 95 -0.14 21.43 -58.54
CA ASN A 95 0.72 20.38 -57.98
C ASN A 95 0.63 20.35 -56.44
N ILE A 96 0.59 21.52 -55.80
CA ILE A 96 0.41 21.65 -54.35
C ILE A 96 -0.99 21.20 -53.92
N GLU A 97 -2.06 21.63 -54.61
CA GLU A 97 -3.44 21.19 -54.31
C GLU A 97 -3.61 19.66 -54.49
N ASN A 98 -2.91 19.06 -55.46
CA ASN A 98 -2.94 17.62 -55.67
C ASN A 98 -2.10 16.86 -54.63
N CYS A 99 -0.97 17.41 -54.18
CA CYS A 99 -0.21 16.84 -53.06
C CYS A 99 -1.00 16.91 -51.75
N ASP A 100 -1.65 18.05 -51.47
CA ASP A 100 -2.47 18.23 -50.28
C ASP A 100 -3.71 17.31 -50.29
N SER A 101 -4.37 17.12 -51.43
CA SER A 101 -5.51 16.19 -51.54
C SER A 101 -5.10 14.72 -51.37
N ASN A 102 -3.92 14.33 -51.88
CA ASN A 102 -3.34 13.01 -51.66
C ASN A 102 -2.94 12.80 -50.19
N ILE A 103 -2.35 13.80 -49.53
CA ILE A 103 -1.97 13.73 -48.11
C ILE A 103 -3.22 13.68 -47.22
N LEU A 104 -4.24 14.49 -47.51
CA LEU A 104 -5.51 14.50 -46.77
C LEU A 104 -6.30 13.21 -46.94
N SER A 105 -6.29 12.61 -48.15
CA SER A 105 -6.94 11.30 -48.37
C SER A 105 -6.21 10.17 -47.64
N ILE A 106 -4.88 10.20 -47.58
CA ILE A 106 -4.08 9.24 -46.78
C ILE A 106 -4.38 9.43 -45.29
N LEU A 107 -4.34 10.66 -44.77
CA LEU A 107 -4.68 10.96 -43.36
C LEU A 107 -6.11 10.54 -43.01
N SER A 108 -7.06 10.79 -43.90
CA SER A 108 -8.45 10.34 -43.74
C SER A 108 -8.53 8.82 -43.64
N SER A 109 -7.82 8.08 -44.50
CA SER A 109 -7.78 6.62 -44.46
C SER A 109 -7.12 6.06 -43.19
N GLN A 110 -6.07 6.71 -42.69
CA GLN A 110 -5.39 6.31 -41.46
C GLN A 110 -6.26 6.58 -40.23
N ARG A 111 -6.91 7.75 -40.19
CA ARG A 111 -7.91 8.09 -39.16
C ARG A 111 -9.05 7.07 -39.16
N GLU A 112 -9.58 6.70 -40.33
CA GLU A 112 -10.67 5.74 -40.42
C GLU A 112 -10.22 4.34 -39.96
N ARG A 113 -9.01 3.92 -40.30
CA ARG A 113 -8.42 2.65 -39.81
C ARG A 113 -8.22 2.66 -38.29
N LEU A 114 -7.75 3.77 -37.73
CA LEU A 114 -7.58 3.91 -36.28
C LEU A 114 -8.94 3.90 -35.58
N ARG A 115 -9.93 4.61 -36.13
CA ARG A 115 -11.30 4.59 -35.63
C ARG A 115 -11.87 3.18 -35.64
N HIS A 116 -11.71 2.44 -36.75
CA HIS A 116 -12.15 1.04 -36.82
C HIS A 116 -11.48 0.17 -35.76
N ARG A 117 -10.16 0.32 -35.53
CA ARG A 117 -9.43 -0.43 -34.49
C ARG A 117 -9.89 -0.05 -33.08
N VAL A 118 -10.17 1.22 -32.82
CA VAL A 118 -10.71 1.68 -31.53
C VAL A 118 -12.09 1.07 -31.30
N ASP A 119 -12.99 1.14 -32.30
CA ASP A 119 -14.32 0.55 -32.21
C ASP A 119 -14.27 -0.98 -32.01
N GLU A 120 -13.33 -1.68 -32.67
CA GLU A 120 -13.10 -3.12 -32.49
C GLU A 120 -12.60 -3.43 -31.07
N LEU A 121 -11.60 -2.71 -30.57
CA LEU A 121 -11.08 -2.87 -29.22
C LEU A 121 -12.14 -2.55 -28.14
N GLU A 122 -12.98 -1.54 -28.37
CA GLU A 122 -14.09 -1.22 -27.46
C GLU A 122 -15.13 -2.34 -27.41
N ARG A 123 -15.47 -2.94 -28.57
CA ARG A 123 -16.37 -4.11 -28.62
C ARG A 123 -15.76 -5.31 -27.91
N ASP A 124 -14.48 -5.62 -28.16
CA ASP A 124 -13.79 -6.74 -27.51
C ASP A 124 -13.71 -6.55 -25.99
N LEU A 125 -13.44 -5.33 -25.54
CA LEU A 125 -13.42 -4.99 -24.13
C LEU A 125 -14.79 -5.19 -23.49
N VAL A 126 -15.88 -4.79 -24.16
CA VAL A 126 -17.24 -5.03 -23.68
C VAL A 126 -17.55 -6.53 -23.61
N VAL A 127 -17.18 -7.30 -24.63
CA VAL A 127 -17.35 -8.76 -24.65
C VAL A 127 -16.57 -9.42 -23.52
N GLN A 128 -15.29 -9.07 -23.34
CA GLN A 128 -14.47 -9.60 -22.24
C GLN A 128 -15.02 -9.24 -20.86
N LYS A 129 -15.59 -8.04 -20.69
CA LYS A 129 -16.26 -7.68 -19.44
C LYS A 129 -17.52 -8.50 -19.21
N GLN A 130 -18.28 -8.80 -20.25
CA GLN A 130 -19.45 -9.66 -20.15
C GLN A 130 -19.08 -11.11 -19.82
N THR A 131 -18.02 -11.66 -20.44
CA THR A 131 -17.54 -13.01 -20.13
C THR A 131 -17.00 -13.11 -18.71
N ASN A 132 -16.25 -12.12 -18.22
CA ASN A 132 -15.81 -12.09 -16.83
C ASN A 132 -17.00 -12.10 -15.86
N LYS A 133 -18.02 -11.26 -16.09
CA LYS A 133 -19.24 -11.25 -15.26
C LYS A 133 -19.96 -12.59 -15.29
N TYR A 134 -20.04 -13.23 -16.46
CA TYR A 134 -20.63 -14.56 -16.60
C TYR A 134 -19.85 -15.59 -15.76
N LEU A 135 -18.52 -15.63 -15.91
CA LEU A 135 -17.66 -16.54 -15.15
C LEU A 135 -17.71 -16.28 -13.65
N GLU A 136 -17.81 -15.02 -13.21
CA GLU A 136 -18.03 -14.67 -11.80
C GLU A 136 -19.36 -15.22 -11.29
N SER A 137 -20.44 -15.08 -12.07
CA SER A 137 -21.76 -15.63 -11.69
C SER A 137 -21.78 -17.15 -11.66
N GLU A 138 -21.08 -17.81 -12.58
CA GLU A 138 -20.93 -19.26 -12.60
C GLU A 138 -20.08 -19.74 -11.42
N ARG A 139 -19.00 -19.03 -11.12
CA ARG A 139 -18.18 -19.29 -9.93
C ARG A 139 -18.99 -19.18 -8.64
N GLU A 140 -19.84 -18.16 -8.51
CA GLU A 140 -20.69 -18.00 -7.33
C GLU A 140 -21.72 -19.12 -7.26
N LYS A 141 -22.34 -19.48 -8.38
CA LYS A 141 -23.28 -20.62 -8.44
C LYS A 141 -22.61 -21.93 -8.01
N ILE A 142 -21.42 -22.23 -8.52
CA ILE A 142 -20.65 -23.43 -8.13
C ILE A 142 -20.26 -23.35 -6.64
N ARG A 143 -19.88 -22.17 -6.14
CA ARG A 143 -19.58 -21.96 -4.71
C ARG A 143 -20.80 -22.25 -3.84
N GLU A 144 -21.97 -21.73 -4.20
CA GLU A 144 -23.22 -21.98 -3.49
C GLU A 144 -23.59 -23.48 -3.51
N ASP A 145 -23.47 -24.13 -4.67
CA ASP A 145 -23.79 -25.55 -4.81
C ASP A 145 -22.81 -26.44 -4.03
N ASN A 146 -21.53 -26.08 -3.98
CA ASN A 146 -20.52 -26.73 -3.13
C ASN A 146 -20.85 -26.59 -1.64
N VAL A 147 -21.27 -25.40 -1.19
CA VAL A 147 -21.69 -25.19 0.22
C VAL A 147 -22.95 -25.99 0.55
N LYS A 148 -23.94 -26.05 -0.35
CA LYS A 148 -25.15 -26.89 -0.16
C LYS A 148 -24.81 -28.38 -0.13
N LEU A 149 -23.85 -28.83 -0.94
CA LEU A 149 -23.39 -30.21 -0.92
C LEU A 149 -22.68 -30.52 0.39
N PHE A 150 -21.80 -29.63 0.86
CA PHE A 150 -21.15 -29.74 2.16
C PHE A 150 -22.19 -29.81 3.29
N GLU A 151 -23.22 -28.96 3.27
CA GLU A 151 -24.33 -28.99 4.21
C GLU A 151 -25.00 -30.37 4.25
N LYS A 152 -25.36 -30.94 3.08
CA LYS A 152 -25.95 -32.29 2.98
C LYS A 152 -25.02 -33.37 3.54
N ILE A 153 -23.73 -33.31 3.21
CA ILE A 153 -22.73 -34.28 3.70
C ILE A 153 -22.63 -34.18 5.23
N LYS A 154 -22.50 -32.96 5.77
CA LYS A 154 -22.42 -32.71 7.21
C LYS A 154 -23.68 -33.19 7.93
N PHE A 155 -24.87 -32.94 7.37
CA PHE A 155 -26.12 -33.50 7.91
C PHE A 155 -26.06 -35.02 7.95
N LEU A 156 -25.77 -35.69 6.82
CA LEU A 156 -25.69 -37.15 6.76
C LEU A 156 -24.63 -37.73 7.70
N GLN A 157 -23.49 -37.06 7.85
CA GLN A 157 -22.44 -37.45 8.79
C GLN A 157 -22.92 -37.35 10.24
N ILE A 158 -23.62 -36.26 10.62
CA ILE A 158 -24.17 -36.10 11.97
C ILE A 158 -25.26 -37.16 12.24
N TYR A 159 -26.12 -37.47 11.27
CA TYR A 159 -27.15 -38.51 11.42
C TYR A 159 -26.54 -39.92 11.43
N GLY A 160 -25.59 -40.22 10.54
CA GLY A 160 -24.89 -41.51 10.46
C GLY A 160 -24.01 -41.77 11.67
N SER A 161 -23.38 -40.73 12.22
CA SER A 161 -22.58 -40.82 13.45
C SER A 161 -23.41 -41.12 14.70
N LYS A 162 -24.73 -40.84 14.69
CA LYS A 162 -25.66 -41.24 15.77
C LYS A 162 -26.12 -42.70 15.65
N VAL A 163 -26.00 -43.31 14.47
CA VAL A 163 -26.44 -44.70 14.19
C VAL A 163 -25.30 -45.70 14.36
N GLY A 164 -24.18 -45.31 15.00
CA GLY A 164 -23.11 -46.23 15.39
C GLY A 164 -22.28 -46.79 14.23
N GLN A 165 -22.40 -46.22 13.04
CA GLN A 165 -21.56 -46.59 11.90
C GLN A 165 -20.23 -45.84 12.01
N ALA A 166 -19.12 -46.59 12.01
CA ALA A 166 -17.77 -46.04 12.10
C ALA A 166 -17.57 -44.97 11.04
N VAL A 167 -17.51 -43.70 11.48
CA VAL A 167 -17.21 -42.57 10.62
C VAL A 167 -15.81 -42.79 10.07
N VAL A 168 -15.72 -43.10 8.78
CA VAL A 168 -14.47 -43.00 8.03
C VAL A 168 -14.00 -41.57 8.25
N LYS A 169 -12.91 -41.41 9.01
CA LYS A 169 -12.27 -40.12 9.22
C LYS A 169 -11.64 -39.74 7.89
N ILE A 170 -12.45 -39.16 7.00
CA ILE A 170 -11.97 -38.50 5.81
C ILE A 170 -11.08 -37.38 6.35
N GLU A 171 -9.80 -37.48 6.05
CA GLU A 171 -8.79 -36.49 6.43
C GLU A 171 -9.33 -35.13 6.01
N SER A 172 -9.51 -34.22 6.97
CA SER A 172 -10.09 -32.91 6.75
C SER A 172 -9.22 -32.14 5.77
N ASP A 173 -9.59 -32.20 4.50
CA ASP A 173 -8.86 -31.56 3.42
C ASP A 173 -8.93 -30.05 3.62
N GLU A 174 -7.88 -29.32 3.23
CA GLU A 174 -7.83 -27.86 3.35
C GLU A 174 -9.05 -27.20 2.67
N THR A 175 -9.56 -27.85 1.63
CA THR A 175 -10.79 -27.46 0.93
C THR A 175 -12.04 -27.58 1.80
N GLU A 176 -12.15 -28.61 2.65
CA GLU A 176 -13.27 -28.84 3.57
C GLU A 176 -13.32 -27.74 4.64
N ALA A 177 -12.17 -27.36 5.22
CA ALA A 177 -12.08 -26.29 6.21
C ALA A 177 -12.55 -24.92 5.66
N ARG A 178 -12.29 -24.66 4.36
CA ARG A 178 -12.76 -23.45 3.68
C ARG A 178 -14.29 -23.45 3.54
N TYR A 179 -14.88 -24.55 3.09
CA TYR A 179 -16.33 -24.65 2.92
C TYR A 179 -17.07 -24.75 4.26
N GLU A 180 -16.44 -25.32 5.29
CA GLU A 180 -16.96 -25.32 6.66
C GLU A 180 -17.09 -23.90 7.22
N ASN A 181 -16.07 -23.07 7.07
CA ASN A 181 -16.12 -21.68 7.51
C ASN A 181 -17.19 -20.87 6.75
N ASP A 182 -17.29 -21.06 5.43
CA ASP A 182 -18.32 -20.44 4.61
C ASP A 182 -19.74 -20.87 5.05
N TYR A 183 -19.92 -22.15 5.35
CA TYR A 183 -21.16 -22.71 5.88
C TYR A 183 -21.53 -22.13 7.25
N GLU A 184 -20.60 -22.14 8.22
CA GLU A 184 -20.85 -21.59 9.58
C GLU A 184 -21.21 -20.11 9.56
N LYS A 185 -20.59 -19.34 8.65
CA LYS A 185 -20.91 -17.91 8.45
C LYS A 185 -22.33 -17.69 7.93
N HIS A 186 -22.86 -18.64 7.16
CA HIS A 186 -24.24 -18.58 6.67
C HIS A 186 -25.24 -19.06 7.72
N LEU A 187 -24.89 -20.08 8.51
CA LEU A 187 -25.80 -20.75 9.46
C LEU A 187 -26.07 -19.96 10.75
N ASP A 188 -25.15 -19.09 11.19
CA ASP A 188 -25.30 -18.35 12.45
C ASP A 188 -25.88 -16.93 12.24
N PRO A 189 -27.22 -16.73 12.31
CA PRO A 189 -27.83 -15.42 12.22
C PRO A 189 -27.43 -14.51 13.39
N PHE A 190 -27.05 -15.08 14.54
CA PHE A 190 -26.62 -14.33 15.71
C PHE A 190 -25.19 -13.85 15.60
N LYS A 191 -24.31 -14.50 14.84
CA LYS A 191 -22.94 -14.00 14.60
C LYS A 191 -22.95 -12.69 13.80
N LYS A 192 -23.79 -12.60 12.76
CA LYS A 192 -23.99 -11.37 11.97
C LYS A 192 -24.60 -10.27 12.83
N PHE A 193 -25.65 -10.60 13.60
CA PHE A 193 -26.29 -9.64 14.50
C PHE A 193 -25.35 -9.19 15.62
N ASN A 194 -24.63 -10.09 16.27
CA ASN A 194 -23.68 -9.79 17.35
C ASN A 194 -22.49 -8.98 16.83
N MET A 195 -22.01 -9.24 15.61
CA MET A 195 -20.97 -8.43 14.97
C MET A 195 -21.48 -7.03 14.59
N GLN A 196 -22.71 -6.92 14.08
CA GLN A 196 -23.35 -5.65 13.76
C GLN A 196 -23.69 -4.84 15.02
N GLU A 197 -24.16 -5.49 16.09
CA GLU A 197 -24.46 -4.87 17.37
C GLU A 197 -23.18 -4.49 18.12
N LYS A 198 -22.12 -5.32 18.07
CA LYS A 198 -20.79 -4.92 18.52
C LYS A 198 -20.32 -3.69 17.77
N ARG A 199 -20.40 -3.67 16.43
CA ARG A 199 -20.03 -2.49 15.61
C ARG A 199 -20.87 -1.25 15.95
N ARG A 200 -22.17 -1.41 16.21
CA ARG A 200 -23.05 -0.31 16.62
C ARG A 200 -22.68 0.23 18.00
N LYS A 201 -22.42 -0.66 18.96
CA LYS A 201 -21.91 -0.30 20.29
C LYS A 201 -20.54 0.39 20.19
N TYR A 202 -19.58 -0.18 19.45
CA TYR A 202 -18.29 0.45 19.13
C TYR A 202 -18.46 1.79 18.40
N GLY A 203 -19.52 1.95 17.59
CA GLY A 203 -19.93 3.20 16.97
C GLY A 203 -20.34 4.27 17.97
N GLN A 204 -21.08 3.86 19.01
CA GLN A 204 -21.61 4.71 20.10
C GLN A 204 -20.59 5.01 21.21
N LEU A 205 -19.47 4.30 21.28
CA LEU A 205 -18.38 4.60 22.22
C LEU A 205 -17.71 5.94 21.89
N ARG A 206 -17.31 6.67 22.94
CA ARG A 206 -16.73 8.01 22.91
C ARG A 206 -15.47 8.02 22.00
N VAL A 207 -15.36 8.97 21.08
CA VAL A 207 -14.27 9.05 20.09
C VAL A 207 -12.85 8.99 20.70
N TYR A 208 -12.66 9.52 21.91
CA TYR A 208 -11.38 9.44 22.63
C TYR A 208 -11.03 8.03 23.10
N ASP A 209 -12.03 7.22 23.45
CA ASP A 209 -11.84 5.82 23.83
C ASP A 209 -11.46 4.97 22.62
N LYS A 210 -11.98 5.33 21.42
CA LYS A 210 -11.53 4.72 20.16
C LYS A 210 -10.09 5.07 19.83
N ALA A 211 -9.71 6.34 19.99
CA ALA A 211 -8.33 6.76 19.77
C ALA A 211 -7.38 6.07 20.75
N ALA A 212 -7.74 5.96 22.04
CA ALA A 212 -6.97 5.25 23.04
C ALA A 212 -6.88 3.74 22.73
N PHE A 213 -7.98 3.11 22.34
CA PHE A 213 -8.00 1.71 21.92
C PHE A 213 -7.18 1.49 20.64
N THR A 214 -7.24 2.37 19.65
CA THR A 214 -6.44 2.28 18.43
C THR A 214 -4.96 2.55 18.69
N LEU A 215 -4.62 3.48 19.59
CA LEU A 215 -3.25 3.70 20.05
C LEU A 215 -2.72 2.50 20.81
N GLY A 216 -3.53 1.91 21.70
CA GLY A 216 -3.18 0.71 22.47
C GLY A 216 -3.06 -0.52 21.57
N GLN A 217 -3.98 -0.69 20.62
CA GLN A 217 -3.90 -1.73 19.60
C GLN A 217 -2.68 -1.48 18.72
N TRP A 218 -2.40 -0.26 18.24
CA TRP A 218 -1.20 0.04 17.47
C TRP A 218 0.09 -0.29 18.24
N LEU A 219 0.12 0.02 19.54
CA LEU A 219 1.21 -0.34 20.45
C LEU A 219 1.34 -1.87 20.65
N MET A 220 0.22 -2.60 20.70
CA MET A 220 0.17 -4.03 21.08
C MET A 220 -0.05 -5.03 19.92
N ASN A 221 -0.41 -4.57 18.72
CA ASN A 221 -0.89 -5.42 17.62
C ASN A 221 0.24 -6.07 16.82
N SER A 222 1.45 -5.50 16.83
CA SER A 222 2.62 -6.08 16.15
C SER A 222 3.69 -6.54 17.14
N GLY A 223 4.32 -7.68 16.87
CA GLY A 223 5.36 -8.24 17.74
C GLY A 223 6.58 -7.31 17.88
N HIS A 224 6.94 -6.60 16.81
CA HIS A 224 8.03 -5.62 16.81
C HIS A 224 7.72 -4.37 17.64
N SER A 225 6.47 -3.87 17.59
CA SER A 225 6.05 -2.72 18.42
C SER A 225 6.16 -3.03 19.92
N ARG A 226 5.81 -4.26 20.34
CA ARG A 226 5.94 -4.69 21.74
C ARG A 226 7.39 -4.60 22.22
N ILE A 227 8.33 -5.11 21.41
CA ILE A 227 9.76 -5.11 21.74
C ILE A 227 10.29 -3.67 21.83
N PHE A 228 9.92 -2.80 20.88
CA PHE A 228 10.29 -1.38 20.91
C PHE A 228 9.80 -0.67 22.18
N PHE A 229 8.55 -0.92 22.58
CA PHE A 229 7.96 -0.32 23.78
C PHE A 229 8.65 -0.80 25.08
N PHE A 230 8.97 -2.09 25.18
CA PHE A 230 9.71 -2.63 26.33
C PHE A 230 11.12 -2.03 26.45
N ILE A 231 11.82 -1.87 25.33
CA ILE A 231 13.15 -1.23 25.31
C ILE A 231 13.05 0.24 25.73
N TYR A 232 12.06 0.97 25.21
CA TYR A 232 11.83 2.37 25.57
C TYR A 232 11.58 2.54 27.08
N LEU A 233 10.73 1.68 27.66
CA LEU A 233 10.49 1.70 29.11
C LEU A 233 11.75 1.34 29.90
N MET A 234 12.52 0.33 29.49
CA MET A 234 13.77 -0.03 30.19
C MET A 234 14.79 1.10 30.14
N PHE A 235 14.96 1.74 28.98
CA PHE A 235 15.84 2.90 28.84
C PHE A 235 15.42 4.05 29.77
N LEU A 236 14.12 4.35 29.83
CA LEU A 236 13.59 5.37 30.74
C LEU A 236 13.92 5.03 32.20
N HIS A 237 13.70 3.78 32.62
CA HIS A 237 14.00 3.35 33.99
C HIS A 237 15.49 3.44 34.30
N ILE A 238 16.37 3.00 33.41
CA ILE A 238 17.83 3.10 33.58
C ILE A 238 18.24 4.57 33.68
N MET A 239 17.70 5.43 32.82
CA MET A 239 18.01 6.86 32.81
C MET A 239 17.58 7.54 34.11
N VAL A 240 16.38 7.24 34.61
CA VAL A 240 15.89 7.76 35.90
C VAL A 240 16.75 7.26 37.06
N ILE A 241 17.13 5.99 37.08
CA ILE A 241 18.01 5.43 38.11
C ILE A 241 19.38 6.13 38.10
N VAL A 242 19.94 6.40 36.92
CA VAL A 242 21.22 7.13 36.79
C VAL A 242 21.10 8.56 37.31
N VAL A 243 20.03 9.27 36.98
CA VAL A 243 19.79 10.64 37.47
C VAL A 243 19.65 10.64 39.00
N LEU A 244 18.85 9.73 39.55
CA LEU A 244 18.68 9.59 41.00
C LEU A 244 19.99 9.18 41.69
N TYR A 245 20.79 8.31 41.07
CA TYR A 245 22.09 7.90 41.60
C TYR A 245 23.09 9.06 41.64
N ARG A 246 23.17 9.86 40.56
CA ARG A 246 24.01 11.06 40.52
C ARG A 246 23.57 12.10 41.54
N PHE A 247 22.27 12.30 41.67
CA PHE A 247 21.69 13.23 42.65
C PHE A 247 21.95 12.75 44.09
N ALA A 248 21.77 11.46 44.38
CA ALA A 248 22.05 10.88 45.68
C ALA A 248 23.53 10.96 46.06
N LEU A 249 24.45 10.66 45.13
CA LEU A 249 25.90 10.81 45.34
C LEU A 249 26.31 12.26 45.64
N ALA A 250 25.78 13.22 44.87
CA ALA A 250 26.05 14.64 45.12
C ALA A 250 25.49 15.08 46.48
N GLY A 251 24.29 14.60 46.86
CA GLY A 251 23.68 14.87 48.15
C GLY A 251 24.44 14.26 49.33
N SER A 252 24.98 13.04 49.18
CA SER A 252 25.81 12.40 50.21
C SER A 252 27.14 13.14 50.41
N CYS A 253 27.82 13.53 49.33
CA CYS A 253 29.08 14.30 49.40
C CYS A 253 28.90 15.63 50.16
N LEU A 254 27.77 16.32 49.95
CA LEU A 254 27.46 17.56 50.65
C LEU A 254 27.20 17.34 52.16
N ARG A 255 26.53 16.24 52.52
CA ARG A 255 26.30 15.84 53.91
C ARG A 255 27.59 15.47 54.62
N ASP A 256 28.48 14.75 53.96
CA ASP A 256 29.78 14.33 54.53
C ASP A 256 30.68 15.55 54.80
N PHE A 257 30.68 16.55 53.90
CA PHE A 257 31.38 17.81 54.15
C PHE A 257 30.80 18.57 55.35
N GLN A 258 29.48 18.59 55.50
CA GLN A 258 28.83 19.26 56.63
C GLN A 258 29.16 18.58 57.98
N THR A 259 29.23 17.25 58.03
CA THR A 259 29.64 16.53 59.24
C THR A 259 31.11 16.75 59.58
N ASP A 260 32.00 16.83 58.58
CA ASP A 260 33.43 17.11 58.80
C ASP A 260 33.70 18.53 59.26
N CYS A 261 32.95 19.53 58.77
CA CYS A 261 33.01 20.90 59.24
C CYS A 261 32.56 21.05 60.70
N ILE A 262 31.50 20.33 61.09
CA ILE A 262 31.02 20.31 62.48
C ILE A 262 32.04 19.59 63.38
N GLY A 263 32.62 18.46 62.94
CA GLY A 263 33.65 17.75 63.69
C GLY A 263 34.91 18.60 63.92
N LYS A 264 35.40 19.28 62.89
CA LYS A 264 36.59 20.15 63.00
C LYS A 264 36.36 21.39 63.85
N SER A 265 35.18 22.02 63.76
CA SER A 265 34.84 23.17 64.61
C SER A 265 34.72 22.77 66.09
N VAL A 266 34.14 21.60 66.39
CA VAL A 266 34.07 21.07 67.77
C VAL A 266 35.47 20.77 68.31
N ILE A 267 36.35 20.11 67.55
CA ILE A 267 37.72 19.81 67.98
C ILE A 267 38.53 21.10 68.25
N VAL A 268 38.38 22.14 67.43
CA VAL A 268 39.07 23.42 67.64
C VAL A 268 38.58 24.15 68.90
N ILE A 269 37.27 24.07 69.21
CA ILE A 269 36.71 24.66 70.44
C ILE A 269 37.26 23.94 71.69
N TYR A 270 37.34 22.61 71.68
CA TYR A 270 37.90 21.84 72.80
C TYR A 270 39.41 21.99 72.97
N SER A 271 40.14 22.43 71.95
CA SER A 271 41.59 22.70 72.04
C SER A 271 41.91 24.13 72.54
N TYR A 272 40.91 25.00 72.68
CA TYR A 272 41.07 26.40 73.10
C TYR A 272 40.54 26.67 74.52
N ILE A 273 40.05 25.64 75.21
CA ILE A 273 39.68 25.59 76.63
C ILE A 273 40.76 24.83 77.39
#